data_AF-A0A2N6AC70-F1
#
_entry.id   AF-A0A2N6AC70-F1
#
_cell.length_a   1.000
_cell.length_b   1.000
_cell.length_c   1.000
_cell.angle_alpha   90.00
_cell.angle_beta   90.00
_cell.angle_gamma   90.00
#
_symmetry.space_group_name_H-M   'P 1'
#
loop_
_entity.id
_entity.type
_entity.pdbx_description
1 polymer ?
#
loop_
_entity_poly.entity_id
_entity_poly.type
_entity_poly.pdbx_seq_one_letter_code
_entity_poly.pdbx_strand_id
1 'polypeptide(L)'
;MKNKQLLIGTANQGKLEEIKLFLDDLPFEILGLNDLDQNYPEPEEDGATLEENAMKKAQYYGEKSGIITLADDTGLFVNALDMWPGIHAARVAKTDEARCQLLLEKMEGKENRQASFRGVIALYDPKTKNQFLTQGKVDGTILDHIPKKNKYGHGYDPMFFSEQLNKTFDETPLHEKNAISHRGQALNKIKYFLQNNYGAKHIVVSLPMIIQNGKLLITKRNDPHREETHGKWEFPGGIVDLGETGESTAVKEAKEEADYDVEVVQQISKIKIKDHTFPDFSYQVYLVPYVCRLLGGKGNFNKTEVLEMEWIELDQHRNFEFLAGDNDFLDEIMEELENIIKKHNL
;
A
#
# COMPACT_ATOMS: atom_id res chain seq x y z
N MET A 1 11.67 -5.03 -11.57
CA MET A 1 10.86 -5.95 -12.39
C MET A 1 9.49 -6.04 -11.75
N LYS A 2 8.42 -6.17 -12.54
CA LYS A 2 7.06 -6.40 -12.03
C LYS A 2 6.98 -7.89 -11.68
N ASN A 3 6.82 -8.20 -10.39
CA ASN A 3 7.06 -9.56 -9.87
C ASN A 3 5.76 -10.35 -9.59
N LYS A 4 4.58 -9.72 -9.79
CA LYS A 4 3.26 -10.34 -9.57
C LYS A 4 2.30 -9.92 -10.67
N GLN A 5 1.40 -10.83 -11.05
CA GLN A 5 0.34 -10.56 -12.01
C GLN A 5 -0.93 -10.08 -11.30
N LEU A 6 -1.61 -9.11 -11.91
CA LEU A 6 -2.90 -8.59 -11.48
C LEU A 6 -3.86 -8.56 -12.67
N LEU A 7 -4.89 -9.38 -12.63
CA LEU A 7 -5.90 -9.47 -13.69
C LEU A 7 -7.00 -8.44 -13.47
N ILE A 8 -7.39 -7.72 -14.52
CA ILE A 8 -8.58 -6.86 -14.53
C ILE A 8 -9.70 -7.61 -15.27
N GLY A 9 -10.63 -8.16 -14.50
CA GLY A 9 -11.77 -8.95 -14.95
C GLY A 9 -12.90 -8.10 -15.54
N THR A 10 -12.62 -7.38 -16.64
CA THR A 10 -13.61 -6.62 -17.38
C THR A 10 -13.43 -6.79 -18.89
N ALA A 11 -14.55 -6.92 -19.62
CA ALA A 11 -14.57 -6.88 -21.09
C ALA A 11 -14.57 -5.44 -21.64
N ASN A 12 -14.84 -4.43 -20.79
CA ASN A 12 -14.89 -3.03 -21.21
C ASN A 12 -13.47 -2.44 -21.31
N GLN A 13 -13.04 -2.13 -22.53
CA GLN A 13 -11.70 -1.59 -22.79
C GLN A 13 -11.46 -0.23 -22.13
N GLY A 14 -12.47 0.66 -22.07
CA GLY A 14 -12.32 1.96 -21.40
C GLY A 14 -12.07 1.81 -19.89
N LYS A 15 -12.79 0.87 -19.24
CA LYS A 15 -12.54 0.52 -17.83
C LYS A 15 -11.13 -0.05 -17.64
N LEU A 16 -10.71 -0.95 -18.53
CA LEU A 16 -9.39 -1.56 -18.48
C LEU A 16 -8.27 -0.52 -18.55
N GLU A 17 -8.37 0.41 -19.50
CA GLU A 17 -7.39 1.50 -19.68
C GLU A 17 -7.34 2.43 -18.46
N GLU A 18 -8.50 2.81 -17.91
CA GLU A 18 -8.59 3.62 -16.69
C GLU A 18 -7.91 2.97 -15.49
N ILE A 19 -8.18 1.68 -15.26
CA ILE A 19 -7.62 0.91 -14.14
C ILE A 19 -6.12 0.67 -14.36
N LYS A 20 -5.71 0.30 -15.58
CA LYS A 20 -4.30 0.10 -15.94
C LYS A 20 -3.50 1.37 -15.70
N LEU A 21 -4.00 2.53 -16.14
CA LEU A 21 -3.32 3.81 -15.93
C LEU A 21 -3.24 4.19 -14.45
N PHE A 22 -4.27 3.91 -13.65
CA PHE A 22 -4.26 4.29 -12.23
C PHE A 22 -3.25 3.49 -11.38
N LEU A 23 -3.03 2.24 -11.75
CA LEU A 23 -2.21 1.28 -11.00
C LEU A 23 -0.83 1.04 -11.65
N ASP A 24 -0.46 1.86 -12.65
CA ASP A 24 0.74 1.64 -13.49
C ASP A 24 2.06 1.70 -12.69
N ASP A 25 2.06 2.50 -11.63
CA ASP A 25 3.15 2.74 -10.68
C ASP A 25 3.31 1.63 -9.62
N LEU A 26 2.40 0.67 -9.57
CA LEU A 26 2.53 -0.49 -8.70
C LEU A 26 3.43 -1.57 -9.33
N PRO A 27 4.09 -2.42 -8.52
CA PRO A 27 4.98 -3.48 -9.00
C PRO A 27 4.22 -4.71 -9.56
N PHE A 28 3.05 -4.50 -10.18
CA PHE A 28 2.24 -5.52 -10.82
C PHE A 28 2.32 -5.46 -12.34
N GLU A 29 2.40 -6.63 -12.96
CA GLU A 29 2.04 -6.83 -14.36
C GLU A 29 0.51 -6.86 -14.46
N ILE A 30 -0.07 -5.81 -15.05
CA ILE A 30 -1.52 -5.67 -15.14
C ILE A 30 -2.01 -6.30 -16.45
N LEU A 31 -2.81 -7.35 -16.31
CA LEU A 31 -3.38 -8.12 -17.41
C LEU A 31 -4.87 -7.77 -17.58
N GLY A 32 -5.35 -7.75 -18.81
CA GLY A 32 -6.78 -7.80 -19.14
C GLY A 32 -7.21 -9.21 -19.52
N LEU A 33 -8.51 -9.43 -19.71
CA LEU A 33 -9.04 -10.74 -20.11
C LEU A 33 -8.45 -11.28 -21.43
N ASN A 34 -8.10 -10.38 -22.36
CA ASN A 34 -7.50 -10.75 -23.65
C ASN A 34 -6.01 -11.11 -23.55
N ASP A 35 -5.37 -10.85 -22.40
CA ASP A 35 -3.97 -11.21 -22.15
C ASP A 35 -3.85 -12.65 -21.60
N LEU A 36 -4.97 -13.35 -21.37
CA LEU A 36 -5.02 -14.73 -20.90
C LEU A 36 -4.98 -15.74 -22.05
N ASP A 37 -4.31 -16.87 -21.85
CA ASP A 37 -4.25 -17.96 -22.84
C ASP A 37 -5.61 -18.60 -23.15
N GLN A 38 -6.57 -18.47 -22.23
CA GLN A 38 -7.91 -19.02 -22.35
C GLN A 38 -8.95 -17.90 -22.32
N ASN A 39 -9.92 -17.98 -23.24
CA ASN A 39 -11.08 -17.10 -23.22
C ASN A 39 -12.13 -17.65 -22.26
N TYR A 40 -12.35 -16.95 -21.14
CA TYR A 40 -13.39 -17.30 -20.18
C TYR A 40 -14.68 -16.52 -20.47
N PRO A 41 -15.84 -17.19 -20.57
CA PRO A 41 -17.11 -16.49 -20.79
C PRO A 41 -17.41 -15.58 -19.60
N GLU A 42 -18.08 -14.46 -19.86
CA GLU A 42 -18.50 -13.52 -18.82
C GLU A 42 -19.51 -14.19 -17.87
N PRO A 43 -19.34 -14.07 -16.54
CA PRO A 43 -20.31 -14.63 -15.60
C PRO A 43 -21.62 -13.84 -15.66
N GLU A 44 -22.73 -14.51 -15.39
CA GLU A 44 -24.03 -13.84 -15.32
C GLU A 44 -24.09 -12.85 -14.14
N GLU A 45 -24.47 -11.60 -14.39
CA GLU A 45 -24.64 -10.54 -13.40
C GLU A 45 -26.08 -10.49 -12.88
N ASP A 46 -26.44 -11.47 -12.05
CA ASP A 46 -27.76 -11.66 -11.42
C ASP A 46 -27.87 -11.04 -10.01
N GLY A 47 -26.81 -10.35 -9.56
CA GLY A 47 -26.79 -9.68 -8.26
C GLY A 47 -27.78 -8.51 -8.19
N ALA A 48 -28.34 -8.31 -6.99
CA ALA A 48 -29.23 -7.19 -6.69
C ALA A 48 -28.45 -5.89 -6.44
N THR A 49 -27.13 -5.96 -6.27
CA THR A 49 -26.25 -4.83 -5.93
C THR A 49 -25.00 -4.78 -6.81
N LEU A 50 -24.33 -3.62 -6.85
CA LEU A 50 -23.05 -3.48 -7.58
C LEU A 50 -21.94 -4.34 -6.93
N GLU A 51 -22.01 -4.47 -5.61
CA GLU A 51 -21.09 -5.22 -4.77
C GLU A 51 -21.14 -6.72 -5.09
N GLU A 52 -22.34 -7.29 -5.19
CA GLU A 52 -22.54 -8.69 -5.55
C GLU A 52 -21.99 -8.98 -6.96
N ASN A 53 -22.29 -8.13 -7.94
CA ASN A 53 -21.82 -8.31 -9.32
C ASN A 53 -20.29 -8.17 -9.42
N ALA A 54 -19.71 -7.14 -8.78
CA ALA A 54 -18.27 -6.94 -8.77
C ALA A 54 -17.54 -8.12 -8.12
N MET A 55 -17.98 -8.58 -6.94
CA MET A 55 -17.37 -9.72 -6.25
C MET A 55 -17.52 -11.02 -7.04
N LYS A 56 -18.72 -11.29 -7.59
CA LYS A 56 -18.96 -12.49 -8.42
C LYS A 56 -18.00 -12.55 -9.60
N LYS A 57 -17.77 -11.42 -10.28
CA LYS A 57 -16.79 -11.33 -11.38
C LYS A 57 -15.36 -11.55 -10.91
N ALA A 58 -14.93 -10.86 -9.86
CA ALA A 58 -13.56 -10.99 -9.34
C ALA A 58 -13.26 -12.43 -8.92
N GLN A 59 -14.19 -13.06 -8.20
CA GLN A 59 -14.07 -14.45 -7.78
C GLN A 59 -14.05 -15.41 -8.96
N TYR A 60 -14.99 -15.27 -9.89
CA TYR A 60 -15.09 -16.14 -11.06
C TYR A 60 -13.80 -16.16 -11.90
N TYR A 61 -13.27 -14.97 -12.22
CA TYR A 61 -12.06 -14.87 -13.03
C TYR A 61 -10.80 -15.24 -12.23
N GLY A 62 -10.74 -14.92 -10.94
CA GLY A 62 -9.61 -15.30 -10.09
C GLY A 62 -9.52 -16.82 -9.88
N GLU A 63 -10.64 -17.51 -9.63
CA GLU A 63 -10.64 -18.98 -9.52
C GLU A 63 -10.21 -19.67 -10.81
N LYS A 64 -10.62 -19.15 -11.97
CA LYS A 64 -10.30 -19.75 -13.27
C LYS A 64 -8.86 -19.50 -13.71
N SER A 65 -8.36 -18.28 -13.50
CA SER A 65 -7.02 -17.88 -13.91
C SER A 65 -5.93 -18.27 -12.90
N GLY A 66 -6.27 -18.39 -11.61
CA GLY A 66 -5.29 -18.49 -10.53
C GLY A 66 -4.56 -17.18 -10.24
N ILE A 67 -4.98 -16.06 -10.84
CA ILE A 67 -4.36 -14.73 -10.71
C ILE A 67 -5.19 -13.85 -9.78
N ILE A 68 -4.52 -13.00 -8.97
CA ILE A 68 -5.20 -11.96 -8.18
C ILE A 68 -6.01 -11.10 -9.15
N THR A 69 -7.30 -10.97 -8.91
CA THR A 69 -8.22 -10.37 -9.88
C THR A 69 -8.98 -9.18 -9.28
N LEU A 70 -9.00 -8.07 -10.01
CA LEU A 70 -9.90 -6.96 -9.79
C LEU A 70 -11.10 -7.04 -10.73
N ALA A 71 -12.30 -6.73 -10.26
CA ALA A 71 -13.45 -6.52 -11.13
C ALA A 71 -14.22 -5.26 -10.71
N ASP A 72 -14.67 -4.50 -11.70
CA ASP A 72 -15.41 -3.24 -11.54
C ASP A 72 -16.87 -3.42 -11.98
N ASP A 73 -17.81 -3.05 -11.11
CA ASP A 73 -19.20 -2.83 -11.48
C ASP A 73 -19.61 -1.37 -11.27
N THR A 74 -20.34 -0.82 -12.22
CA THR A 74 -20.63 0.62 -12.28
C THR A 74 -22.07 0.89 -12.66
N GLY A 75 -22.73 1.75 -11.91
CA GLY A 75 -24.07 2.24 -12.21
C GLY A 75 -24.11 3.76 -12.40
N LEU A 76 -25.08 4.22 -13.19
CA LEU A 76 -25.48 5.62 -13.29
C LEU A 76 -26.86 5.77 -12.66
N PHE A 77 -27.02 6.69 -11.72
CA PHE A 77 -28.24 6.87 -10.96
C PHE A 77 -28.75 8.30 -11.14
N VAL A 78 -29.90 8.47 -11.79
CA VAL A 78 -30.45 9.78 -12.14
C VAL A 78 -31.64 10.10 -11.24
N ASN A 79 -31.58 11.23 -10.54
CA ASN A 79 -32.54 11.56 -9.48
C ASN A 79 -33.99 11.68 -10.01
N ALA A 80 -34.18 12.31 -11.17
CA ALA A 80 -35.50 12.52 -11.76
C ALA A 80 -36.15 11.27 -12.39
N LEU A 81 -35.41 10.15 -12.46
CA LEU A 81 -35.84 8.89 -13.04
C LEU A 81 -35.88 7.77 -11.98
N ASP A 82 -36.14 8.12 -10.72
CA ASP A 82 -36.18 7.17 -9.60
C ASP A 82 -34.91 6.29 -9.55
N MET A 83 -33.75 6.93 -9.77
CA MET A 83 -32.42 6.31 -9.77
C MET A 83 -32.13 5.37 -10.95
N TRP A 84 -33.02 5.30 -11.95
CA TRP A 84 -32.75 4.62 -13.22
C TRP A 84 -31.62 5.31 -14.00
N PRO A 85 -30.78 4.58 -14.77
CA PRO A 85 -30.78 3.12 -15.01
C PRO A 85 -30.19 2.27 -13.88
N GLY A 86 -29.53 2.89 -12.91
CA GLY A 86 -28.94 2.23 -11.74
C GLY A 86 -27.93 1.15 -12.12
N ILE A 87 -28.04 -0.02 -11.48
CA ILE A 87 -27.18 -1.19 -11.72
C ILE A 87 -27.36 -1.81 -13.13
N HIS A 88 -28.37 -1.38 -13.87
CA HIS A 88 -28.63 -1.85 -15.24
C HIS A 88 -28.04 -0.90 -16.30
N ALA A 89 -27.24 0.09 -15.90
CA ALA A 89 -26.68 1.11 -16.79
C ALA A 89 -26.06 0.57 -18.09
N ALA A 90 -25.34 -0.55 -18.03
CA ALA A 90 -24.75 -1.17 -19.23
C ALA A 90 -25.73 -2.01 -20.07
N ARG A 91 -26.87 -2.41 -19.50
CA ARG A 91 -27.82 -3.40 -20.04
C ARG A 91 -29.05 -2.78 -20.72
N VAL A 92 -29.34 -1.50 -20.48
CA VAL A 92 -30.54 -0.84 -21.04
C VAL A 92 -30.53 -0.69 -22.56
N ALA A 93 -29.34 -0.70 -23.19
CA ALA A 93 -29.17 -0.77 -24.64
C ALA A 93 -27.79 -1.35 -24.99
N LYS A 94 -27.62 -1.79 -26.24
CA LYS A 94 -26.41 -2.50 -26.69
C LYS A 94 -25.18 -1.58 -26.82
N THR A 95 -25.34 -0.38 -27.38
CA THR A 95 -24.23 0.56 -27.64
C THR A 95 -24.27 1.75 -26.68
N ASP A 96 -23.13 2.42 -26.50
CA ASP A 96 -23.03 3.66 -25.70
C ASP A 96 -24.00 4.72 -26.24
N GLU A 97 -24.04 4.89 -27.55
CA GLU A 97 -24.86 5.89 -28.23
C GLU A 97 -26.36 5.62 -27.98
N ALA A 98 -26.80 4.37 -28.07
CA ALA A 98 -28.18 3.99 -27.81
C ALA A 98 -28.56 4.15 -26.34
N ARG A 99 -27.63 3.89 -25.41
CA ARG A 99 -27.83 4.11 -23.97
C ARG A 99 -28.02 5.59 -23.66
N CYS A 100 -27.17 6.44 -24.20
CA CYS A 100 -27.26 7.90 -24.08
C CYS A 100 -28.56 8.45 -24.68
N GLN A 101 -28.95 7.96 -25.86
CA GLN A 101 -30.20 8.37 -26.52
C GLN A 101 -31.43 8.00 -25.68
N LEU A 102 -31.51 6.78 -25.19
CA LEU A 102 -32.61 6.34 -24.32
C LEU A 102 -32.68 7.13 -23.01
N LEU A 103 -31.52 7.49 -22.45
CA LEU A 103 -31.46 8.35 -21.27
C LEU A 103 -32.00 9.75 -21.58
N LEU A 104 -31.61 10.37 -22.71
CA LEU A 104 -32.14 11.66 -23.13
C LEU A 104 -33.67 11.63 -23.28
N GLU A 105 -34.20 10.63 -23.98
CA GLU A 105 -35.65 10.47 -24.20
C GLU A 105 -36.41 10.41 -22.87
N LYS A 106 -35.89 9.67 -21.89
CA LYS A 106 -36.51 9.61 -20.55
C LYS A 106 -36.38 10.90 -19.75
N MET A 107 -35.35 11.70 -20.04
CA MET A 107 -35.10 12.98 -19.42
C MET A 107 -35.87 14.15 -20.08
N GLU A 108 -36.68 13.88 -21.10
CA GLU A 108 -37.51 14.91 -21.75
C GLU A 108 -38.48 15.54 -20.74
N GLY A 109 -38.51 16.88 -20.69
CA GLY A 109 -39.34 17.65 -19.76
C GLY A 109 -38.91 17.58 -18.28
N LYS A 110 -37.76 16.96 -17.95
CA LYS A 110 -37.24 16.88 -16.58
C LYS A 110 -36.28 18.05 -16.29
N GLU A 111 -36.66 18.91 -15.35
CA GLU A 111 -35.82 20.03 -14.89
C GLU A 111 -34.66 19.57 -13.98
N ASN A 112 -34.92 18.61 -13.08
CA ASN A 112 -33.87 18.06 -12.24
C ASN A 112 -33.02 17.07 -13.04
N ARG A 113 -31.78 17.46 -13.35
CA ARG A 113 -30.84 16.64 -14.12
C ARG A 113 -29.69 16.08 -13.27
N GLN A 114 -29.78 16.18 -11.95
CA GLN A 114 -28.78 15.63 -11.04
C GLN A 114 -28.68 14.12 -11.19
N ALA A 115 -27.44 13.64 -11.26
CA ALA A 115 -27.12 12.24 -11.34
C ALA A 115 -25.85 11.92 -10.57
N SER A 116 -25.64 10.65 -10.29
CA SER A 116 -24.40 10.16 -9.70
C SER A 116 -23.94 8.91 -10.41
N PHE A 117 -22.63 8.84 -10.67
CA PHE A 117 -22.00 7.55 -10.91
C PHE A 117 -21.61 6.92 -9.59
N ARG A 118 -21.82 5.61 -9.47
CA ARG A 118 -21.32 4.79 -8.37
C ARG A 118 -20.58 3.60 -8.96
N GLY A 119 -19.40 3.31 -8.41
CA GLY A 119 -18.61 2.15 -8.80
C GLY A 119 -18.18 1.35 -7.60
N VAL A 120 -18.16 0.04 -7.77
CA VAL A 120 -17.61 -0.91 -6.81
C VAL A 120 -16.49 -1.67 -7.48
N ILE A 121 -15.34 -1.72 -6.83
CA ILE A 121 -14.21 -2.54 -7.25
C ILE A 121 -13.99 -3.62 -6.21
N ALA A 122 -14.10 -4.87 -6.65
CA ALA A 122 -13.79 -6.06 -5.89
C ALA A 122 -12.39 -6.56 -6.24
N LEU A 123 -11.65 -6.99 -5.23
CA LEU A 123 -10.43 -7.78 -5.35
C LEU A 123 -10.69 -9.19 -4.84
N TYR A 124 -10.17 -10.17 -5.56
CA TYR A 124 -10.12 -11.56 -5.14
C TYR A 124 -8.72 -12.16 -5.32
N ASP A 125 -8.22 -12.80 -4.27
CA ASP A 125 -6.98 -13.58 -4.31
C ASP A 125 -7.31 -15.07 -4.24
N PRO A 126 -7.12 -15.83 -5.33
CA PRO A 126 -7.48 -17.24 -5.38
C PRO A 126 -6.58 -18.13 -4.52
N LYS A 127 -5.37 -17.68 -4.15
CA LYS A 127 -4.42 -18.43 -3.32
C LYS A 127 -4.83 -18.36 -1.85
N THR A 128 -5.14 -17.17 -1.36
CA THR A 128 -5.49 -16.94 0.05
C THR A 128 -6.99 -16.98 0.31
N LYS A 129 -7.81 -16.94 -0.75
CA LYS A 129 -9.27 -16.73 -0.71
C LYS A 129 -9.66 -15.36 -0.12
N ASN A 130 -8.70 -14.43 0.01
CA ASN A 130 -8.97 -13.08 0.49
C ASN A 130 -9.83 -12.31 -0.50
N GLN A 131 -10.76 -11.55 0.06
CA GLN A 131 -11.69 -10.69 -0.66
C GLN A 131 -11.61 -9.28 -0.10
N PHE A 132 -11.64 -8.29 -0.98
CA PHE A 132 -11.69 -6.89 -0.57
C PHE A 132 -12.59 -6.10 -1.51
N LEU A 133 -13.46 -5.26 -0.95
CA LEU A 133 -14.44 -4.46 -1.70
C LEU A 133 -14.26 -2.99 -1.37
N THR A 134 -14.34 -2.17 -2.40
CA THR A 134 -14.26 -0.72 -2.27
C THR A 134 -15.30 -0.08 -3.16
N GLN A 135 -15.78 1.09 -2.75
CA GLN A 135 -16.74 1.87 -3.51
C GLN A 135 -16.28 3.32 -3.65
N GLY A 136 -16.77 3.96 -4.70
CA GLY A 136 -16.70 5.40 -4.91
C GLY A 136 -17.96 5.95 -5.55
N LYS A 137 -18.17 7.24 -5.39
CA LYS A 137 -19.32 7.98 -5.91
C LYS A 137 -18.88 9.35 -6.40
N VAL A 138 -19.42 9.77 -7.53
CA VAL A 138 -19.25 11.14 -8.00
C VAL A 138 -20.60 11.69 -8.45
N ASP A 139 -20.93 12.87 -7.95
CA ASP A 139 -22.14 13.61 -8.29
C ASP A 139 -21.87 14.52 -9.49
N GLY A 140 -22.91 14.75 -10.29
CA GLY A 140 -22.86 15.57 -11.49
C GLY A 140 -24.24 15.78 -12.08
N THR A 141 -24.28 16.25 -13.32
CA THR A 141 -25.51 16.62 -14.01
C THR A 141 -25.52 16.03 -15.41
N ILE A 142 -26.67 15.49 -15.84
CA ILE A 142 -26.84 14.99 -17.21
C ILE A 142 -27.07 16.18 -18.15
N LEU A 143 -26.32 16.28 -19.24
CA LEU A 143 -26.56 17.29 -20.28
C LEU A 143 -27.89 17.04 -21.01
N ASP A 144 -28.51 18.10 -21.52
CA ASP A 144 -29.77 18.07 -22.29
C ASP A 144 -29.60 17.66 -23.76
N HIS A 145 -28.36 17.46 -24.19
CA HIS A 145 -27.98 16.97 -25.51
C HIS A 145 -26.86 15.93 -25.37
N ILE A 146 -26.60 15.16 -26.44
CA ILE A 146 -25.41 14.31 -26.55
C ILE A 146 -24.34 15.12 -27.28
N PRO A 147 -23.25 15.53 -26.59
CA PRO A 147 -22.13 16.16 -27.26
C PRO A 147 -21.47 15.20 -28.26
N LYS A 148 -20.68 15.75 -29.18
CA LYS A 148 -19.84 14.93 -30.04
C LYS A 148 -18.85 14.15 -29.16
N LYS A 149 -18.82 12.83 -29.32
CA LYS A 149 -17.90 11.95 -28.60
C LYS A 149 -16.46 12.41 -28.80
N ASN A 150 -15.78 12.64 -27.69
CA ASN A 150 -14.37 12.96 -27.57
C ASN A 150 -13.56 11.67 -27.40
N LYS A 151 -12.32 11.81 -26.95
CA LYS A 151 -11.33 10.74 -26.96
C LYS A 151 -11.36 9.86 -25.71
N TYR A 152 -11.79 10.39 -24.56
CA TYR A 152 -11.39 9.83 -23.27
C TYR A 152 -12.47 9.03 -22.56
N GLY A 153 -13.75 9.20 -22.91
CA GLY A 153 -14.87 8.61 -22.19
C GLY A 153 -15.48 7.37 -22.83
N HIS A 154 -16.26 6.66 -22.02
CA HIS A 154 -17.07 5.51 -22.44
C HIS A 154 -18.45 5.57 -21.77
N GLY A 155 -19.43 4.80 -22.26
CA GLY A 155 -20.76 4.78 -21.65
C GLY A 155 -21.44 6.16 -21.70
N TYR A 156 -21.84 6.65 -20.53
CA TYR A 156 -22.56 7.91 -20.37
C TYR A 156 -21.64 9.12 -20.13
N ASP A 157 -20.31 8.93 -20.19
CA ASP A 157 -19.32 10.00 -19.98
C ASP A 157 -19.54 11.24 -20.87
N PRO A 158 -19.95 11.14 -22.15
CA PRO A 158 -20.20 12.33 -22.98
C PRO A 158 -21.32 13.22 -22.45
N MET A 159 -22.23 12.66 -21.65
CA MET A 159 -23.39 13.37 -21.13
C MET A 159 -23.27 13.74 -19.65
N PHE A 160 -22.30 13.18 -18.94
CA PHE A 160 -22.13 13.40 -17.51
C PHE A 160 -21.22 14.61 -17.28
N PHE A 161 -21.83 15.75 -16.97
CA PHE A 161 -21.13 16.98 -16.63
C PHE A 161 -20.70 16.96 -15.17
N SER A 162 -19.40 17.15 -14.94
CA SER A 162 -18.83 17.28 -13.60
C SER A 162 -18.62 18.75 -13.27
N GLU A 163 -19.31 19.25 -12.25
CA GLU A 163 -19.11 20.62 -11.76
C GLU A 163 -17.68 20.87 -11.27
N GLN A 164 -17.03 19.85 -10.68
CA GLN A 164 -15.66 19.94 -10.18
C GLN A 164 -14.62 20.13 -11.31
N LEU A 165 -14.87 19.57 -12.49
CA LEU A 165 -13.98 19.68 -13.66
C LEU A 165 -14.43 20.77 -14.64
N ASN A 166 -15.66 21.28 -14.47
CA ASN A 166 -16.33 22.18 -15.40
C ASN A 166 -16.35 21.64 -16.86
N LYS A 167 -16.46 20.31 -17.00
CA LYS A 167 -16.40 19.56 -18.27
C LYS A 167 -17.16 18.25 -18.12
N THR A 168 -17.47 17.60 -19.25
CA THR A 168 -17.93 16.22 -19.24
C THR A 168 -16.77 15.25 -18.97
N PHE A 169 -17.08 14.05 -18.50
CA PHE A 169 -16.05 13.01 -18.32
C PHE A 169 -15.38 12.59 -19.62
N ASP A 170 -16.06 12.70 -20.76
CA ASP A 170 -15.50 12.37 -22.07
C ASP A 170 -14.51 13.43 -22.59
N GLU A 171 -14.65 14.67 -22.14
CA GLU A 171 -13.71 15.78 -22.41
C GLU A 171 -12.47 15.76 -21.50
N THR A 172 -12.47 14.92 -20.47
CA THR A 172 -11.47 14.96 -19.40
C THR A 172 -10.40 13.89 -19.62
N PRO A 173 -9.10 14.24 -19.66
CA PRO A 173 -8.02 13.25 -19.69
C PRO A 173 -8.14 12.23 -18.56
N LEU A 174 -7.78 10.96 -18.81
CA LEU A 174 -8.00 9.88 -17.86
C LEU A 174 -7.38 10.13 -16.47
N HIS A 175 -6.20 10.75 -16.38
CA HIS A 175 -5.57 11.07 -15.10
C HIS A 175 -6.35 12.12 -14.29
N GLU A 176 -6.88 13.16 -14.95
CA GLU A 176 -7.75 14.16 -14.32
C GLU A 176 -9.09 13.54 -13.89
N LYS A 177 -9.69 12.72 -14.76
CA LYS A 177 -10.93 11.99 -14.45
C LYS A 177 -10.73 11.06 -13.24
N ASN A 178 -9.65 10.28 -13.23
CA ASN A 178 -9.29 9.38 -12.16
C ASN A 178 -9.03 10.08 -10.81
N ALA A 179 -8.70 11.37 -10.81
CA ALA A 179 -8.52 12.11 -9.56
C ALA A 179 -9.84 12.28 -8.78
N ILE A 180 -10.99 12.32 -9.47
CA ILE A 180 -12.29 12.63 -8.84
C ILE A 180 -13.39 11.60 -9.07
N SER A 181 -13.27 10.75 -10.09
CA SER A 181 -14.33 9.85 -10.50
C SER A 181 -14.66 8.80 -9.43
N HIS A 182 -15.87 8.25 -9.50
CA HIS A 182 -16.29 7.11 -8.69
C HIS A 182 -15.27 5.95 -8.73
N ARG A 183 -14.74 5.64 -9.93
CA ARG A 183 -13.75 4.59 -10.13
C ARG A 183 -12.41 4.97 -9.51
N GLY A 184 -11.94 6.18 -9.74
CA GLY A 184 -10.72 6.71 -9.13
C GLY A 184 -10.73 6.66 -7.60
N GLN A 185 -11.85 7.06 -6.99
CA GLN A 185 -12.04 6.98 -5.54
C GLN A 185 -12.01 5.54 -5.00
N ALA A 186 -12.61 4.59 -5.73
CA ALA A 186 -12.55 3.17 -5.38
C ALA A 186 -11.12 2.61 -5.57
N LEU A 187 -10.49 2.92 -6.70
CA LEU A 187 -9.13 2.52 -7.03
C LEU A 187 -8.09 3.04 -6.05
N ASN A 188 -8.27 4.24 -5.48
CA ASN A 188 -7.38 4.75 -4.45
C ASN A 188 -7.32 3.82 -3.22
N LYS A 189 -8.47 3.30 -2.80
CA LYS A 189 -8.57 2.33 -1.70
C LYS A 189 -7.97 0.97 -2.09
N ILE A 190 -8.20 0.52 -3.33
CA ILE A 190 -7.58 -0.69 -3.88
C ILE A 190 -6.06 -0.57 -3.91
N LYS A 191 -5.53 0.56 -4.39
CA LYS A 191 -4.10 0.84 -4.46
C LYS A 191 -3.46 0.76 -3.08
N TYR A 192 -4.06 1.41 -2.09
CA TYR A 192 -3.63 1.30 -0.69
C TYR A 192 -3.64 -0.16 -0.19
N PHE A 193 -4.72 -0.90 -0.46
CA PHE A 193 -4.82 -2.31 -0.08
C PHE A 193 -3.73 -3.16 -0.75
N LEU A 194 -3.50 -2.98 -2.06
CA LEU A 194 -2.50 -3.72 -2.82
C LEU A 194 -1.09 -3.45 -2.29
N GLN A 195 -0.73 -2.19 -2.05
CA GLN A 195 0.57 -1.82 -1.49
C GLN A 195 0.78 -2.46 -0.12
N ASN A 196 -0.25 -2.48 0.72
CA ASN A 196 -0.14 -3.01 2.08
C ASN A 196 -0.18 -4.54 2.17
N ASN A 197 -0.84 -5.23 1.25
CA ASN A 197 -0.98 -6.70 1.35
C ASN A 197 -0.01 -7.45 0.44
N TYR A 198 0.48 -6.82 -0.63
CA TYR A 198 1.29 -7.50 -1.63
C TYR A 198 2.62 -6.81 -1.94
N GLY A 199 2.82 -5.57 -1.48
CA GLY A 199 4.09 -4.86 -1.55
C GLY A 199 5.11 -5.40 -0.54
N ALA A 200 6.39 -5.09 -0.77
CA ALA A 200 7.43 -5.37 0.21
C ALA A 200 7.17 -4.55 1.48
N LYS A 201 7.34 -5.18 2.64
CA LYS A 201 7.24 -4.50 3.93
C LYS A 201 8.60 -3.92 4.30
N HIS A 202 8.62 -2.67 4.76
CA HIS A 202 9.83 -2.05 5.29
C HIS A 202 9.64 -1.88 6.78
N ILE A 203 10.59 -2.40 7.55
CA ILE A 203 10.63 -2.29 9.00
C ILE A 203 11.81 -1.36 9.32
N VAL A 204 11.58 -0.32 10.10
CA VAL A 204 12.64 0.56 10.57
C VAL A 204 12.92 0.21 12.02
N VAL A 205 14.18 -0.05 12.34
CA VAL A 205 14.65 -0.39 13.68
C VAL A 205 15.67 0.66 14.09
N SER A 206 15.47 1.26 15.26
CA SER A 206 16.39 2.23 15.83
C SER A 206 17.39 1.52 16.75
N LEU A 207 18.68 1.79 16.55
CA LEU A 207 19.76 1.19 17.32
C LEU A 207 20.42 2.25 18.21
N PRO A 208 20.03 2.40 19.49
CA PRO A 208 20.78 3.21 20.44
C PRO A 208 22.20 2.65 20.65
N MET A 209 23.18 3.31 20.05
CA MET A 209 24.60 3.08 20.31
C MET A 209 25.00 3.86 21.55
N ILE A 210 24.77 3.27 22.73
CA ILE A 210 25.03 3.91 24.02
C ILE A 210 26.53 3.90 24.30
N ILE A 211 27.12 5.09 24.42
CA ILE A 211 28.55 5.26 24.69
C ILE A 211 28.76 5.76 26.12
N GLN A 212 29.72 5.14 26.81
CA GLN A 212 30.21 5.59 28.11
C GLN A 212 31.73 5.44 28.20
N ASN A 213 32.44 6.57 28.36
CA ASN A 213 33.90 6.62 28.44
C ASN A 213 34.57 5.94 27.24
N GLY A 214 34.07 6.23 26.03
CA GLY A 214 34.52 5.61 24.77
C GLY A 214 34.10 4.15 24.55
N LYS A 215 33.44 3.50 25.51
CA LYS A 215 32.95 2.12 25.38
C LYS A 215 31.53 2.06 24.85
N LEU A 216 31.24 1.05 24.03
CA LEU A 216 29.91 0.78 23.49
C LEU A 216 29.21 -0.28 24.33
N LEU A 217 27.95 -0.04 24.66
CA LEU A 217 27.07 -1.07 25.24
C LEU A 217 26.60 -2.03 24.15
N ILE A 218 26.69 -3.32 24.43
CA ILE A 218 26.15 -4.40 23.61
C ILE A 218 25.27 -5.32 24.47
N THR A 219 24.25 -5.91 23.86
CA THR A 219 23.29 -6.81 24.52
C THR A 219 23.34 -8.19 23.88
N LYS A 220 23.01 -9.22 24.63
CA LYS A 220 22.94 -10.60 24.14
C LYS A 220 21.48 -11.02 24.03
N ARG A 221 21.04 -11.33 22.82
CA ARG A 221 19.63 -11.55 22.49
C ARG A 221 19.01 -12.75 23.20
N ASN A 222 17.84 -12.55 23.82
CA ASN A 222 17.00 -13.60 24.38
C ASN A 222 15.81 -13.94 23.46
N ASP A 223 16.04 -14.70 22.39
CA ASP A 223 14.97 -15.15 21.49
C ASP A 223 14.93 -16.69 21.33
N PRO A 224 14.47 -17.44 22.35
CA PRO A 224 14.55 -18.90 22.35
C PRO A 224 13.72 -19.58 21.25
N HIS A 225 12.88 -18.81 20.54
CA HIS A 225 12.09 -19.29 19.40
C HIS A 225 12.86 -19.24 18.08
N ARG A 226 14.04 -18.60 18.04
CA ARG A 226 14.90 -18.45 16.86
C ARG A 226 16.35 -18.79 17.19
N GLU A 227 16.68 -20.08 17.10
CA GLU A 227 17.99 -20.64 17.46
C GLU A 227 19.16 -19.91 16.77
N GLU A 228 18.96 -19.44 15.54
CA GLU A 228 19.97 -18.73 14.75
C GLU A 228 20.32 -17.33 15.29
N THR A 229 19.41 -16.71 16.05
CA THR A 229 19.61 -15.37 16.65
C THR A 229 19.71 -15.39 18.17
N HIS A 230 19.22 -16.44 18.83
CA HIS A 230 19.30 -16.59 20.27
C HIS A 230 20.75 -16.64 20.76
N GLY A 231 21.07 -15.88 21.82
CA GLY A 231 22.40 -15.89 22.44
C GLY A 231 23.49 -15.18 21.62
N LYS A 232 23.14 -14.56 20.48
CA LYS A 232 24.05 -13.70 19.71
C LYS A 232 24.09 -12.30 20.31
N TRP A 233 25.22 -11.63 20.14
CA TRP A 233 25.36 -10.22 20.51
C TRP A 233 24.70 -9.32 19.47
N GLU A 234 24.10 -8.25 19.94
CA GLU A 234 23.46 -7.21 19.14
C GLU A 234 23.65 -5.84 19.82
N PHE A 235 23.24 -4.80 19.11
CA PHE A 235 23.02 -3.49 19.72
C PHE A 235 21.59 -3.49 20.29
N PRO A 236 21.33 -2.83 21.43
CA PRO A 236 19.95 -2.63 21.85
C PRO A 236 19.16 -1.95 20.73
N GLY A 237 17.87 -2.23 20.60
CA GLY A 237 17.06 -1.57 19.60
C GLY A 237 15.76 -2.26 19.24
N GLY A 238 14.81 -1.44 18.83
CA GLY A 238 13.45 -1.84 18.54
C GLY A 238 12.86 -1.13 17.34
N ILE A 239 11.65 -1.58 16.97
CA ILE A 239 10.93 -1.11 15.80
C ILE A 239 10.41 0.31 16.06
N VAL A 240 10.55 1.19 15.07
CA VAL A 240 9.93 2.52 15.11
C VAL A 240 8.44 2.37 14.82
N ASP A 241 7.61 2.62 15.82
CA ASP A 241 6.16 2.50 15.72
C ASP A 241 5.49 3.73 15.10
N LEU A 242 4.23 3.58 14.69
CA LEU A 242 3.44 4.68 14.12
C LEU A 242 3.31 5.84 15.12
N GLY A 243 3.88 6.99 14.75
CA GLY A 243 3.87 8.21 15.57
C GLY A 243 5.17 8.46 16.33
N GLU A 244 6.13 7.55 16.28
CA GLU A 244 7.47 7.73 16.84
C GLU A 244 8.46 8.31 15.80
N THR A 245 9.52 8.96 16.27
CA THR A 245 10.74 9.19 15.50
C THR A 245 11.81 8.18 15.90
N GLY A 246 12.81 7.96 15.03
CA GLY A 246 13.90 7.04 15.36
C GLY A 246 14.68 7.46 16.61
N GLU A 247 14.82 8.76 16.87
CA GLU A 247 15.42 9.26 18.11
C GLU A 247 14.57 8.93 19.34
N SER A 248 13.24 9.13 19.27
CA SER A 248 12.36 8.80 20.40
C SER A 248 12.33 7.31 20.69
N THR A 249 12.36 6.47 19.64
CA THR A 249 12.47 5.03 19.77
C THR A 249 13.81 4.66 20.38
N ALA A 250 14.94 5.22 19.92
CA ALA A 250 16.25 4.94 20.50
C ALA A 250 16.33 5.23 22.01
N VAL A 251 15.73 6.34 22.47
CA VAL A 251 15.64 6.65 23.91
C VAL A 251 14.76 5.65 24.66
N LYS A 252 13.61 5.28 24.09
CA LYS A 252 12.69 4.28 24.65
C LYS A 252 13.38 2.93 24.82
N GLU A 253 13.99 2.41 23.74
CA GLU A 253 14.63 1.09 23.72
C GLU A 253 15.85 1.02 24.65
N ALA A 254 16.65 2.08 24.74
CA ALA A 254 17.73 2.17 25.72
C ALA A 254 17.21 2.03 27.17
N LYS A 255 16.00 2.54 27.45
CA LYS A 255 15.37 2.42 28.76
C LYS A 255 14.74 1.06 28.98
N GLU A 256 13.99 0.55 28.01
CA GLU A 256 13.23 -0.69 28.11
C GLU A 256 14.14 -1.92 28.12
N GLU A 257 15.11 -1.99 27.21
CA GLU A 257 16.01 -3.13 27.12
C GLU A 257 17.13 -3.09 28.16
N ALA A 258 17.73 -1.92 28.40
CA ALA A 258 18.96 -1.80 29.17
C ALA A 258 18.84 -1.03 30.51
N ASP A 259 17.68 -0.46 30.84
CA ASP A 259 17.47 0.40 32.01
C ASP A 259 18.47 1.58 32.08
N TYR A 260 18.70 2.21 30.92
CA TYR A 260 19.52 3.42 30.81
C TYR A 260 18.70 4.62 30.33
N ASP A 261 18.91 5.76 31.00
CA ASP A 261 18.39 7.04 30.56
C ASP A 261 19.46 7.67 29.66
N VAL A 262 19.10 7.98 28.42
CA VAL A 262 20.05 8.46 27.40
C VAL A 262 19.58 9.73 26.70
N GLU A 263 20.55 10.45 26.13
CA GLU A 263 20.32 11.55 25.19
C GLU A 263 20.88 11.14 23.82
N VAL A 264 20.06 11.23 22.76
CA VAL A 264 20.56 11.05 21.39
C VAL A 264 21.41 12.25 21.01
N VAL A 265 22.68 11.98 20.70
CA VAL A 265 23.67 13.01 20.37
C VAL A 265 23.73 13.26 18.87
N GLN A 266 23.78 12.18 18.09
CA GLN A 266 23.89 12.24 16.63
C GLN A 266 23.47 10.90 16.00
N GLN A 267 22.75 10.94 14.88
CA GLN A 267 22.55 9.76 14.04
C GLN A 267 23.81 9.50 13.20
N ILE A 268 24.22 8.24 13.08
CA ILE A 268 25.26 7.84 12.13
C ILE A 268 24.69 7.88 10.71
N SER A 269 25.50 8.36 9.77
CA SER A 269 25.08 8.62 8.38
C SER A 269 24.72 7.33 7.63
N LYS A 270 25.39 6.22 7.95
CA LYS A 270 25.18 4.93 7.31
C LYS A 270 24.06 4.15 8.00
N ILE A 271 23.08 3.74 7.21
CA ILE A 271 22.00 2.83 7.60
C ILE A 271 22.30 1.45 7.02
N LYS A 272 22.12 0.40 7.82
CA LYS A 272 22.23 -0.98 7.33
C LYS A 272 20.87 -1.49 6.87
N ILE A 273 20.84 -2.15 5.72
CA ILE A 273 19.63 -2.76 5.16
C ILE A 273 19.81 -4.27 5.15
N LYS A 274 18.84 -5.01 5.69
CA LYS A 274 18.77 -6.48 5.64
C LYS A 274 17.53 -6.90 4.86
N ASP A 275 17.71 -7.69 3.80
CA ASP A 275 16.62 -8.27 3.02
C ASP A 275 16.22 -9.63 3.58
N HIS A 276 14.91 -9.84 3.79
CA HIS A 276 14.35 -11.12 4.20
C HIS A 276 13.31 -11.57 3.17
N THR A 277 13.48 -12.78 2.64
CA THR A 277 12.57 -13.37 1.65
C THR A 277 12.12 -14.75 2.10
N PHE A 278 10.81 -14.93 2.16
CA PHE A 278 10.12 -16.19 2.45
C PHE A 278 9.30 -16.60 1.22
N PRO A 279 8.80 -17.84 1.15
CA PRO A 279 7.99 -18.29 0.01
C PRO A 279 6.76 -17.42 -0.27
N ASP A 280 6.16 -16.83 0.76
CA ASP A 280 4.90 -16.10 0.66
C ASP A 280 5.02 -14.58 0.84
N PHE A 281 6.11 -14.09 1.41
CA PHE A 281 6.31 -12.66 1.68
C PHE A 281 7.79 -12.29 1.77
N SER A 282 8.08 -11.01 1.55
CA SER A 282 9.41 -10.43 1.74
C SER A 282 9.30 -9.13 2.51
N TYR A 283 10.31 -8.84 3.33
CA TYR A 283 10.44 -7.57 4.02
C TYR A 283 11.90 -7.12 4.07
N GLN A 284 12.12 -5.82 4.19
CA GLN A 284 13.42 -5.20 4.40
C GLN A 284 13.45 -4.61 5.80
N VAL A 285 14.58 -4.76 6.49
CA VAL A 285 14.84 -4.12 7.79
C VAL A 285 15.89 -3.04 7.60
N TYR A 286 15.56 -1.81 7.97
CA TYR A 286 16.45 -0.66 8.00
C TYR A 286 16.90 -0.44 9.44
N LEU A 287 18.19 -0.68 9.70
CA LEU A 287 18.81 -0.53 11.00
C LEU A 287 19.48 0.85 11.07
N VAL A 288 18.91 1.73 11.88
CA VAL A 288 19.27 3.15 11.97
C VAL A 288 20.02 3.41 13.29
N PRO A 289 21.35 3.54 13.26
CA PRO A 289 22.16 3.83 14.44
C PRO A 289 22.06 5.27 14.94
N TYR A 290 21.83 5.40 16.26
CA TYR A 290 21.84 6.67 16.99
C TYR A 290 22.87 6.63 18.11
N VAL A 291 23.91 7.46 18.03
CA VAL A 291 24.90 7.59 19.11
C VAL A 291 24.26 8.29 20.29
N CYS A 292 24.28 7.63 21.44
CA CYS A 292 23.59 8.05 22.64
C CYS A 292 24.59 8.31 23.77
N ARG A 293 24.42 9.43 24.48
CA ARG A 293 25.12 9.72 25.72
C ARG A 293 24.34 9.12 26.89
N LEU A 294 25.04 8.40 27.76
CA LEU A 294 24.47 7.94 29.01
C LEU A 294 24.25 9.10 30.00
N LEU A 295 23.01 9.28 30.47
CA LEU A 295 22.65 10.27 31.50
C LEU A 295 22.50 9.63 32.89
N GLY A 296 22.07 8.38 32.95
CA GLY A 296 21.78 7.66 34.18
C GLY A 296 21.19 6.28 33.93
N GLY A 297 20.71 5.65 35.00
CA GLY A 297 20.20 4.28 34.96
C GLY A 297 21.09 3.31 35.74
N LYS A 298 20.61 2.07 35.90
CA LYS A 298 21.28 1.06 36.73
C LYS A 298 21.73 -0.17 35.93
N GLY A 299 21.37 -0.27 34.66
CA GLY A 299 21.71 -1.44 33.86
C GLY A 299 20.92 -2.70 34.22
N ASN A 300 19.73 -2.57 34.82
CA ASN A 300 18.85 -3.72 35.10
C ASN A 300 18.08 -4.12 33.83
N PHE A 301 18.78 -4.71 32.88
CA PHE A 301 18.21 -5.06 31.59
C PHE A 301 16.97 -5.97 31.67
N ASN A 302 16.10 -5.85 30.67
CA ASN A 302 14.90 -6.65 30.55
C ASN A 302 15.25 -8.10 30.20
N LYS A 303 15.08 -9.00 31.18
CA LYS A 303 15.41 -10.42 31.02
C LYS A 303 14.54 -11.16 30.01
N THR A 304 13.41 -10.61 29.58
CA THR A 304 12.62 -11.23 28.51
C THR A 304 13.26 -11.07 27.13
N GLU A 305 14.13 -10.08 26.96
CA GLU A 305 14.71 -9.69 25.67
C GLU A 305 16.23 -9.79 25.66
N VAL A 306 16.87 -9.62 26.82
CA VAL A 306 18.32 -9.60 26.98
C VAL A 306 18.76 -10.67 27.98
N LEU A 307 19.73 -11.50 27.59
CA LEU A 307 20.39 -12.49 28.44
C LEU A 307 21.54 -11.89 29.25
N GLU A 308 22.28 -10.97 28.63
CA GLU A 308 23.56 -10.45 29.12
C GLU A 308 23.83 -9.06 28.50
N MET A 309 24.56 -8.20 29.20
CA MET A 309 25.03 -6.92 28.69
C MET A 309 26.53 -6.76 28.94
N GLU A 310 27.25 -6.16 28.00
CA GLU A 310 28.66 -5.82 28.15
C GLU A 310 29.00 -4.44 27.62
N TRP A 311 29.98 -3.80 28.25
CA TRP A 311 30.61 -2.57 27.78
C TRP A 311 31.95 -2.91 27.14
N ILE A 312 32.03 -2.73 25.82
CA ILE A 312 33.19 -3.16 25.03
C ILE A 312 33.99 -1.97 24.52
N GLU A 313 35.31 -2.17 24.38
CA GLU A 313 36.11 -1.29 23.54
C GLU A 313 35.69 -1.50 22.08
N LEU A 314 35.65 -0.42 21.28
CA LEU A 314 35.16 -0.48 19.90
C LEU A 314 35.97 -1.45 19.01
N ASP A 315 37.29 -1.48 19.21
CA ASP A 315 38.21 -2.36 18.48
C ASP A 315 38.11 -3.84 18.89
N GLN A 316 37.39 -4.14 19.98
CA GLN A 316 37.21 -5.49 20.50
C GLN A 316 35.90 -6.15 20.04
N HIS A 317 35.06 -5.47 19.26
CA HIS A 317 33.76 -5.99 18.84
C HIS A 317 33.83 -7.37 18.13
N ARG A 318 34.90 -7.63 17.36
CA ARG A 318 35.15 -8.91 16.68
C ARG A 318 35.43 -10.09 17.63
N ASN A 319 35.63 -9.84 18.93
CA ASN A 319 35.73 -10.89 19.95
C ASN A 319 34.37 -11.48 20.32
N PHE A 320 33.28 -10.85 19.90
CA PHE A 320 31.91 -11.22 20.23
C PHE A 320 31.20 -11.80 19.00
N GLU A 321 30.40 -12.83 19.24
CA GLU A 321 29.59 -13.46 18.20
C GLU A 321 28.30 -12.66 17.98
N PHE A 322 28.38 -11.65 17.11
CA PHE A 322 27.24 -10.82 16.74
C PHE A 322 26.27 -11.52 15.79
N LEU A 323 25.05 -10.99 15.70
CA LEU A 323 24.13 -11.29 14.60
C LEU A 323 24.81 -11.11 13.23
N ALA A 324 24.39 -11.92 12.26
CA ALA A 324 25.05 -12.00 10.96
C ALA A 324 25.24 -10.61 10.30
N GLY A 325 26.51 -10.30 10.01
CA GLY A 325 26.99 -9.07 9.38
C GLY A 325 27.06 -7.84 10.29
N ASP A 326 26.65 -7.90 11.57
CA ASP A 326 26.64 -6.71 12.44
C ASP A 326 28.06 -6.27 12.81
N ASN A 327 29.01 -7.22 12.94
CA ASN A 327 30.44 -6.89 13.03
C ASN A 327 30.94 -6.13 11.79
N ASP A 328 30.58 -6.58 10.58
CA ASP A 328 30.99 -5.90 9.34
C ASP A 328 30.40 -4.49 9.26
N PHE A 329 29.15 -4.32 9.72
CA PHE A 329 28.53 -3.01 9.79
C PHE A 329 29.24 -2.08 10.77
N LEU A 330 29.66 -2.58 11.94
CA LEU A 330 30.40 -1.79 12.92
C LEU A 330 31.76 -1.32 12.35
N ASP A 331 32.47 -2.20 11.65
CA ASP A 331 33.70 -1.81 10.92
C ASP A 331 33.45 -0.70 9.90
N GLU A 332 32.32 -0.74 9.18
CA GLU A 332 31.97 0.26 8.19
C GLU A 332 31.63 1.63 8.77
N ILE A 333 31.16 1.70 10.02
CA ILE A 333 30.79 2.96 10.70
C ILE A 333 31.85 3.42 11.72
N MET A 334 32.91 2.64 11.93
CA MET A 334 33.88 2.82 13.01
C MET A 334 34.48 4.24 13.02
N GLU A 335 34.97 4.70 11.88
CA GLU A 335 35.58 6.04 11.77
C GLU A 335 34.58 7.16 12.11
N GLU A 336 33.33 7.05 11.66
CA GLU A 336 32.30 8.03 11.98
C GLU A 336 31.97 8.01 13.48
N LEU A 337 31.81 6.81 14.05
CA LEU A 337 31.51 6.62 15.46
C LEU A 337 32.61 7.21 16.35
N GLU A 338 33.89 6.90 16.10
CA GLU A 338 35.03 7.45 16.84
C GLU A 338 35.08 8.98 16.77
N ASN A 339 34.80 9.55 15.59
CA ASN A 339 34.75 11.00 15.41
C ASN A 339 33.61 11.65 16.21
N ILE A 340 32.44 11.03 16.27
CA ILE A 340 31.30 11.49 17.08
C ILE A 340 31.67 11.45 18.56
N ILE A 341 32.23 10.34 19.04
CA ILE A 341 32.66 10.16 20.43
C ILE A 341 33.65 11.25 20.83
N LYS A 342 34.68 11.49 20.01
CA LYS A 342 35.68 12.53 20.26
C LYS A 342 35.08 13.94 20.24
N LYS A 343 34.19 14.23 19.29
CA LYS A 343 33.55 15.54 19.15
C LYS A 343 32.67 15.88 20.36
N HIS A 344 32.00 14.89 20.92
CA HIS A 344 30.99 15.08 21.97
C HIS A 344 31.46 14.66 23.38
N ASN A 345 32.74 14.25 23.50
CA ASN A 345 33.39 13.79 24.73
C ASN A 345 32.60 12.68 25.45
N LEU A 346 32.29 11.60 24.71
CA LEU A 346 31.46 10.47 25.17
C LEU A 346 32.26 9.36 25.86
#